data_AF-A0A7Y3HQD1-F1
#
_entry.id   AF-A0A7Y3HQD1-F1
#
_cell.length_a   1.000
_cell.length_b   1.000
_cell.length_c   1.000
_cell.angle_alpha   90.00
_cell.angle_beta   90.00
_cell.angle_gamma   90.00
#
_symmetry.space_group_name_H-M   'P 1'
#
loop_
_entity.id
_entity.type
_entity.pdbx_description
1 polymer ?
#
loop_
_entity_poly.entity_id
_entity_poly.type
_entity_poly.pdbx_seq_one_letter_code
_entity_poly.pdbx_strand_id
1 'polypeptide(L)'
;MARYLAFLFVFLSSCKSLMHNDRLISYELIYPLDILIQTVGDFQEIQIDERNSVRVMPAYFREWRGLENNIIVIISIDSNKLLADEPKVTSKIFGPMALYSLKTNTHKMTYTYSIDLKEVELVARKNKILADTLSITVRNQTFQFSPKTISKDRALEGLR
;
A
#
# COMPACT_ATOMS: atom_id res chain seq x y z
N MET A 1 41.09 51.76 -20.31
CA MET A 1 40.88 51.77 -18.84
C MET A 1 39.43 51.38 -18.57
N ALA A 2 39.23 50.34 -17.73
CA ALA A 2 38.02 50.00 -16.96
C ALA A 2 36.68 49.81 -17.72
N ARG A 3 35.77 48.89 -17.41
CA ARG A 3 35.65 47.82 -16.39
C ARG A 3 34.45 46.94 -16.82
N TYR A 4 34.51 45.68 -16.39
CA TYR A 4 33.50 44.62 -16.46
C TYR A 4 32.05 45.05 -16.14
N LEU A 5 31.07 44.42 -16.79
CA LEU A 5 29.96 43.77 -16.08
C LEU A 5 29.37 42.63 -16.93
N ALA A 6 29.65 41.40 -16.50
CA ALA A 6 28.95 40.21 -16.95
C ALA A 6 27.59 40.15 -16.25
N PHE A 7 26.53 39.79 -16.97
CA PHE A 7 25.30 39.30 -16.35
C PHE A 7 24.99 37.91 -16.91
N LEU A 8 25.25 36.93 -16.04
CA LEU A 8 24.78 35.55 -16.10
C LEU A 8 23.28 35.53 -16.45
N PHE A 9 22.91 34.85 -17.53
CA PHE A 9 21.58 34.27 -17.64
C PHE A 9 21.55 33.03 -16.74
N VAL A 10 20.97 33.19 -15.55
CA VAL A 10 20.66 32.10 -14.64
C VAL A 10 19.62 31.21 -15.32
N PHE A 11 19.99 29.95 -15.55
CA PHE A 11 19.08 28.85 -15.81
C PHE A 11 18.04 28.80 -14.69
N LEU A 12 16.84 29.34 -14.93
CA LEU A 12 15.67 28.97 -14.16
C LEU A 12 15.21 27.60 -14.67
N SER A 13 15.89 26.57 -14.17
CA SER A 13 15.37 25.21 -14.11
C SER A 13 14.06 25.29 -13.34
N SER A 14 12.96 25.46 -14.07
CA SER A 14 11.61 25.24 -13.57
C SER A 14 11.49 23.75 -13.25
N CYS A 15 12.06 23.33 -12.12
CA CYS A 15 11.63 22.14 -11.41
C CYS A 15 10.19 22.42 -10.97
N LYS A 16 9.25 22.27 -11.91
CA LYS A 16 7.88 21.94 -11.58
C LYS A 16 8.00 20.66 -10.76
N SER A 17 7.93 20.83 -9.45
CA SER A 17 7.57 19.78 -8.53
C SER A 17 6.39 19.06 -9.18
N LEU A 18 6.66 17.91 -9.79
CA LEU A 18 5.67 16.88 -9.99
C LEU A 18 5.17 16.59 -8.58
N MET A 19 4.11 17.31 -8.17
CA MET A 19 3.33 16.99 -6.99
C MET A 19 2.79 15.59 -7.24
N HIS A 20 3.60 14.59 -6.89
CA HIS A 20 3.18 13.22 -6.85
C HIS A 20 1.97 13.20 -5.94
N ASN A 21 0.90 12.59 -6.41
CA ASN A 21 -0.31 12.38 -5.63
C ASN A 21 -0.02 11.27 -4.61
N ASP A 22 0.89 11.53 -3.67
CA ASP A 22 1.34 10.64 -2.58
C ASP A 22 0.28 10.59 -1.47
N ARG A 23 -1.01 10.63 -1.83
CA ARG A 23 -2.12 10.49 -0.90
C ARG A 23 -2.40 9.02 -0.61
N LEU A 24 -2.13 8.15 -1.59
CA LEU A 24 -2.39 6.72 -1.52
C LEU A 24 -1.33 5.95 -2.32
N ILE A 25 -0.83 4.85 -1.77
CA ILE A 25 0.00 3.88 -2.49
C ILE A 25 -0.59 2.49 -2.22
N SER A 26 -1.23 1.90 -3.23
CA SER A 26 -1.78 0.55 -3.16
C SER A 26 -0.68 -0.50 -3.24
N TYR A 27 -0.89 -1.65 -2.62
CA TYR A 27 -0.01 -2.81 -2.75
C TYR A 27 -0.71 -3.91 -3.56
N GLU A 28 0.02 -4.57 -4.43
CA GLU A 28 -0.44 -5.66 -5.30
C GLU A 28 0.19 -6.98 -4.88
N LEU A 29 -0.57 -8.08 -4.99
CA LEU A 29 -0.07 -9.41 -4.69
C LEU A 29 1.04 -9.78 -5.68
N ILE A 30 2.16 -10.27 -5.15
CA ILE A 30 3.32 -10.75 -5.92
C ILE A 30 3.71 -12.20 -5.61
N TYR A 31 3.18 -12.77 -4.54
CA TYR A 31 3.38 -14.18 -4.22
C TYR A 31 2.19 -14.75 -3.44
N PRO A 32 1.78 -15.99 -3.74
CA PRO A 32 2.32 -16.87 -4.79
C PRO A 32 1.85 -16.45 -6.20
N LEU A 33 2.65 -16.76 -7.22
CA LEU A 33 2.47 -16.27 -8.60
C LEU A 33 1.35 -16.99 -9.37
N ASP A 34 0.92 -18.15 -8.88
CA ASP A 34 -0.02 -19.07 -9.51
C ASP A 34 -1.46 -18.93 -8.99
N ILE A 35 -1.72 -17.99 -8.08
CA ILE A 35 -3.08 -17.72 -7.61
C ILE A 35 -3.81 -16.79 -8.58
N LEU A 36 -5.04 -17.19 -8.92
CA LEU A 36 -5.99 -16.34 -9.61
C LEU A 36 -6.46 -15.23 -8.66
N ILE A 37 -6.15 -13.99 -9.00
CA ILE A 37 -6.58 -12.79 -8.26
C ILE A 37 -7.75 -12.17 -9.01
N GLN A 38 -8.84 -11.91 -8.30
CA GLN A 38 -9.92 -11.06 -8.78
C GLN A 38 -9.91 -9.74 -8.02
N THR A 39 -10.00 -8.61 -8.72
CA THR A 39 -10.22 -7.31 -8.06
C THR A 39 -11.72 -7.12 -7.83
N VAL A 40 -12.11 -6.88 -6.57
CA VAL A 40 -13.51 -6.66 -6.14
C VAL A 40 -13.56 -5.34 -5.37
N GLY A 41 -13.94 -4.26 -6.05
CA GLY A 41 -13.79 -2.90 -5.50
C GLY A 41 -12.32 -2.58 -5.25
N ASP A 42 -11.99 -2.16 -4.03
CA ASP A 42 -10.60 -1.89 -3.62
C ASP A 42 -9.83 -3.15 -3.16
N PHE A 43 -10.50 -4.30 -3.09
CA PHE A 43 -9.93 -5.53 -2.56
C PHE A 43 -9.36 -6.41 -3.68
N GLN A 44 -8.27 -7.10 -3.36
CA GLN A 44 -7.80 -8.29 -4.07
C GLN A 44 -8.42 -9.51 -3.39
N GLU A 45 -9.30 -10.21 -4.11
CA GLU A 45 -9.85 -11.48 -3.70
C GLU A 45 -8.91 -12.61 -4.13
N ILE A 46 -8.51 -13.41 -3.14
CA ILE A 46 -7.50 -14.46 -3.24
C ILE A 46 -8.16 -15.77 -2.85
N GLN A 47 -8.18 -16.73 -3.77
CA GLN A 47 -8.70 -18.05 -3.50
C GLN A 47 -7.69 -18.84 -2.63
N ILE A 48 -8.15 -19.33 -1.47
CA ILE A 48 -7.35 -20.14 -0.53
C ILE A 48 -7.54 -21.64 -0.80
N ASP A 49 -8.76 -22.04 -1.15
CA ASP A 49 -9.15 -23.41 -1.55
C ASP A 49 -10.47 -23.37 -2.36
N GLU A 50 -10.97 -24.51 -2.85
CA GLU A 50 -12.16 -24.60 -3.72
C GLU A 50 -13.41 -23.89 -3.19
N ARG A 51 -13.52 -23.69 -1.87
CA ARG A 51 -14.70 -23.09 -1.26
C ARG A 51 -14.40 -21.74 -0.65
N ASN A 52 -13.14 -21.40 -0.39
CA ASN A 52 -12.74 -20.28 0.46
C ASN A 52 -11.90 -19.24 -0.29
N SER A 53 -12.30 -17.97 -0.17
CA SER A 53 -11.51 -16.83 -0.55
C SER A 53 -11.26 -15.90 0.64
N VAL A 54 -10.22 -15.09 0.53
CA VAL A 54 -9.95 -13.95 1.41
C VAL A 54 -9.87 -12.69 0.57
N ARG A 55 -10.41 -11.59 1.07
CA ARG A 55 -10.29 -10.28 0.45
C ARG A 55 -9.28 -9.44 1.21
N VAL A 56 -8.28 -8.92 0.50
CA VAL A 56 -7.20 -8.14 1.08
C VAL A 56 -7.10 -6.78 0.39
N MET A 57 -7.07 -5.71 1.17
CA MET A 57 -6.82 -4.34 0.70
C MET A 57 -5.64 -3.75 1.50
N PRO A 58 -4.40 -3.87 0.98
CA PRO A 58 -3.22 -3.24 1.56
C PRO A 58 -2.90 -1.92 0.86
N ALA A 59 -2.79 -0.83 1.61
CA ALA A 59 -2.41 0.48 1.07
C ALA A 59 -1.79 1.40 2.13
N TYR A 60 -0.84 2.22 1.70
CA TYR A 60 -0.46 3.42 2.44
C TYR A 60 -1.49 4.53 2.19
N PHE A 61 -1.87 5.22 3.26
CA PHE A 61 -2.72 6.41 3.24
C PHE A 61 -2.03 7.56 3.94
N ARG A 62 -2.06 8.73 3.31
CA ARG A 62 -1.73 9.99 4.00
C ARG A 62 -2.74 10.29 5.11
N GLU A 63 -4.01 9.99 4.88
CA GLU A 63 -5.08 10.11 5.87
C GLU A 63 -6.14 9.02 5.61
N TRP A 64 -6.51 8.28 6.65
CA TRP A 64 -7.58 7.28 6.61
C TRP A 64 -8.32 7.28 7.95
N ARG A 65 -9.57 7.77 7.96
CA ARG A 65 -10.44 7.80 9.16
C ARG A 65 -9.76 8.43 10.39
N GLY A 66 -9.03 9.53 10.20
CA GLY A 66 -8.28 10.21 11.27
C GLY A 66 -6.92 9.60 11.59
N LEU A 67 -6.52 8.51 10.93
CA LEU A 67 -5.14 8.00 10.98
C LEU A 67 -4.32 8.66 9.89
N GLU A 68 -3.26 9.36 10.27
CA GLU A 68 -2.38 10.06 9.34
C GLU A 68 -1.11 9.27 9.07
N ASN A 69 -0.69 9.19 7.81
CA ASN A 69 0.56 8.55 7.39
C ASN A 69 0.67 7.09 7.84
N ASN A 70 -0.37 6.31 7.56
CA ASN A 70 -0.44 4.91 7.98
C ASN A 70 -0.39 3.97 6.78
N ILE A 71 0.29 2.83 6.91
CA ILE A 71 -0.04 1.67 6.07
C ILE A 71 -1.19 0.93 6.76
N ILE A 72 -2.25 0.71 6.00
CA ILE A 72 -3.47 0.03 6.42
C ILE A 72 -3.61 -1.25 5.62
N VAL A 73 -3.89 -2.35 6.32
CA VAL A 73 -4.22 -3.64 5.70
C VAL A 73 -5.57 -4.09 6.21
N ILE A 74 -6.55 -4.17 5.31
CA ILE A 74 -7.88 -4.70 5.62
C ILE A 74 -7.99 -6.12 5.06
N ILE A 75 -8.37 -7.06 5.92
CA ILE A 75 -8.53 -8.48 5.58
C ILE A 75 -9.97 -8.87 5.92
N SER A 76 -10.74 -9.27 4.91
CA SER A 76 -12.10 -9.77 5.06
C SER A 76 -12.17 -11.25 4.74
N ILE A 77 -12.73 -12.03 5.67
CA ILE A 77 -12.90 -13.48 5.61
C ILE A 77 -14.37 -13.81 5.82
N ASP A 78 -14.97 -14.66 4.97
CA ASP A 78 -16.36 -15.08 5.15
C ASP A 78 -16.50 -16.01 6.37
N SER A 79 -17.35 -15.63 7.34
CA SER A 79 -17.47 -16.26 8.67
C SER A 79 -18.35 -17.51 8.71
N ASN A 80 -19.00 -17.89 7.60
CA ASN A 80 -19.76 -19.15 7.50
C ASN A 80 -18.86 -20.40 7.57
N LYS A 81 -17.54 -20.19 7.64
CA LYS A 81 -16.52 -21.22 7.82
C LYS A 81 -15.97 -21.05 9.22
N LEU A 82 -16.02 -22.14 9.99
CA LEU A 82 -15.46 -22.35 11.34
C LEU A 82 -13.93 -22.18 11.39
N LEU A 83 -13.41 -21.13 10.77
CA LEU A 83 -12.03 -20.84 10.47
C LEU A 83 -11.93 -19.30 10.55
N ALA A 84 -10.98 -18.69 11.23
CA ALA A 84 -9.59 -19.04 11.28
C ALA A 84 -8.93 -18.26 12.43
N ASP A 85 -7.77 -18.72 12.85
CA ASP A 85 -6.85 -17.92 13.64
C ASP A 85 -6.73 -16.50 13.08
N GLU A 86 -6.54 -15.54 13.98
CA GLU A 86 -6.29 -14.16 13.61
C GLU A 86 -5.18 -14.08 12.55
N PRO A 87 -5.39 -13.38 11.41
CA PRO A 87 -4.34 -13.16 10.43
C PRO A 87 -3.12 -12.49 11.05
N LYS A 88 -1.93 -12.77 10.49
CA LYS A 88 -0.71 -12.07 10.88
C LYS A 88 -0.26 -11.19 9.73
N VAL A 89 0.09 -9.95 10.04
CA VAL A 89 0.58 -8.99 9.05
C VAL A 89 1.94 -8.47 9.49
N THR A 90 2.90 -8.54 8.60
CA THR A 90 4.26 -8.04 8.83
C THR A 90 4.74 -7.25 7.63
N SER A 91 5.25 -6.05 7.87
CA SER A 91 6.02 -5.28 6.90
C SER A 91 7.48 -5.68 6.99
N LYS A 92 8.12 -5.90 5.84
CA LYS A 92 9.55 -6.21 5.77
C LYS A 92 10.40 -5.05 6.30
N ILE A 93 9.99 -3.80 6.06
CA ILE A 93 10.74 -2.61 6.45
C ILE A 93 10.32 -2.08 7.82
N PHE A 94 9.03 -2.14 8.14
CA PHE A 94 8.47 -1.50 9.33
C PHE A 94 8.13 -2.49 10.45
N GLY A 95 8.23 -3.81 10.19
CA GLY A 95 8.04 -4.85 11.19
C GLY A 95 6.58 -5.31 11.35
N PRO A 96 6.26 -6.02 12.45
CA PRO A 96 4.91 -6.52 12.71
C PRO A 96 3.88 -5.39 12.78
N MET A 97 2.71 -5.60 12.17
CA MET A 97 1.61 -4.64 12.22
C MET A 97 0.65 -4.96 13.34
N ALA A 98 0.19 -3.94 14.07
CA ALA A 98 -0.77 -4.10 15.15
C ALA A 98 -2.21 -4.21 14.60
N LEU A 99 -3.04 -5.03 15.23
CA LEU A 99 -4.47 -5.06 14.97
C LEU A 99 -5.10 -3.75 15.46
N TYR A 100 -5.64 -2.98 14.53
CA TYR A 100 -6.32 -1.72 14.80
C TYR A 100 -7.80 -1.93 15.13
N SER A 101 -8.49 -2.79 14.38
CA SER A 101 -9.90 -3.11 14.66
C SER A 101 -10.31 -4.46 14.09
N LEU A 102 -11.24 -5.11 14.78
CA LEU A 102 -11.95 -6.30 14.31
C LEU A 102 -13.45 -5.98 14.22
N LYS A 103 -14.05 -6.24 13.06
CA LYS A 103 -15.51 -6.18 12.87
C LYS A 103 -16.01 -7.55 12.48
N THR A 104 -17.01 -8.04 13.20
CA THR A 104 -17.66 -9.32 12.94
C THR A 104 -19.13 -9.10 12.61
N ASN A 105 -19.64 -9.86 11.65
CA ASN A 105 -21.06 -10.05 11.42
C ASN A 105 -21.33 -11.53 11.12
N THR A 106 -22.60 -11.90 10.94
CA THR A 106 -23.02 -13.31 10.78
C THR A 106 -22.32 -14.05 9.62
N HIS A 107 -21.83 -13.32 8.61
CA HIS A 107 -21.26 -13.91 7.39
C HIS A 107 -19.82 -13.47 7.10
N LYS A 108 -19.22 -12.58 7.88
CA LYS A 108 -17.91 -12.00 7.60
C LYS A 108 -17.20 -11.50 8.86
N MET A 109 -15.92 -11.81 8.95
CA MET A 109 -14.96 -11.16 9.85
C MET A 109 -14.07 -10.21 9.04
N THR A 110 -13.80 -9.03 9.57
CA THR A 110 -12.95 -8.02 8.94
C THR A 110 -11.93 -7.50 9.93
N TYR A 111 -10.67 -7.83 9.70
CA TYR A 111 -9.52 -7.39 10.45
C TYR A 111 -8.92 -6.17 9.77
N THR A 112 -8.55 -5.15 10.55
CA THR A 112 -7.83 -3.99 10.07
C THR A 112 -6.53 -3.89 10.86
N TYR A 113 -5.40 -3.91 10.17
CA TYR A 113 -4.09 -3.68 10.75
C TYR A 113 -3.58 -2.31 10.33
N SER A 114 -2.79 -1.69 11.20
CA SER A 114 -2.18 -0.39 10.93
C SER A 114 -0.73 -0.34 11.41
N ILE A 115 0.07 0.46 10.70
CA ILE A 115 1.37 0.91 11.20
C ILE A 115 1.49 2.41 10.97
N ASP A 116 1.78 3.13 12.05
CA ASP A 116 1.96 4.57 12.04
C ASP A 116 3.38 4.90 11.56
N LEU A 117 3.49 5.75 10.53
CA LEU A 117 4.76 6.20 9.95
C LEU A 117 5.07 7.66 10.28
N LYS A 118 4.41 8.28 11.26
CA LYS A 118 4.64 9.67 11.67
C LYS A 118 6.10 9.97 11.97
N GLU A 119 6.77 9.08 12.71
CA GLU A 119 8.20 9.20 13.07
C GLU A 119 9.15 8.92 11.90
N VAL A 120 8.65 8.41 10.78
CA VAL A 120 9.46 8.21 9.58
C VAL A 120 9.56 9.54 8.84
N GLU A 121 10.78 10.04 8.69
CA GLU A 121 11.10 11.28 7.98
C GLU A 121 10.39 11.36 6.62
N LEU A 122 9.73 12.47 6.32
CA LEU A 122 8.87 12.65 5.15
C LEU A 122 9.54 12.25 3.82
N VAL A 123 10.80 12.65 3.62
CA VAL A 123 11.54 12.39 2.38
C VAL A 123 11.88 10.89 2.26
N ALA A 124 12.33 10.27 3.36
CA ALA A 124 12.67 8.86 3.38
C ALA A 124 11.43 7.94 3.38
N ARG A 125 10.29 8.41 3.89
CA ARG A 125 9.07 7.62 4.08
C ARG A 125 8.58 6.99 2.79
N LYS A 126 8.45 7.79 1.73
CA LYS A 126 7.98 7.30 0.43
C LYS A 126 8.91 6.23 -0.14
N ASN A 127 10.22 6.46 -0.10
CA ASN A 127 11.19 5.51 -0.63
C ASN A 127 11.16 4.19 0.17
N LYS A 128 11.01 4.28 1.49
CA LYS A 128 10.80 3.10 2.35
C LYS A 128 9.49 2.38 2.02
N ILE A 129 8.38 3.10 1.85
CA ILE A 129 7.11 2.49 1.44
C ILE A 129 7.27 1.76 0.11
N LEU A 130 7.84 2.41 -0.92
CA LEU A 130 8.00 1.85 -2.26
C LEU A 130 8.96 0.64 -2.32
N ALA A 131 9.85 0.50 -1.34
CA ALA A 131 10.75 -0.65 -1.22
C ALA A 131 10.19 -1.77 -0.32
N ASP A 132 9.02 -1.56 0.30
CA ASP A 132 8.47 -2.48 1.28
C ASP A 132 7.84 -3.72 0.64
N THR A 133 7.67 -4.75 1.44
CA THR A 133 6.87 -5.93 1.10
C THR A 133 6.06 -6.32 2.32
N LEU A 134 4.75 -6.42 2.16
CA LEU A 134 3.84 -6.87 3.20
C LEU A 134 3.68 -8.39 3.08
N SER A 135 3.83 -9.10 4.19
CA SER A 135 3.52 -10.53 4.30
C SER A 135 2.26 -10.69 5.14
N ILE A 136 1.24 -11.30 4.57
CA ILE A 136 -0.07 -11.53 5.20
C ILE A 136 -0.26 -13.03 5.30
N THR A 137 -0.27 -13.54 6.52
CA THR A 137 -0.48 -14.96 6.80
C THR A 137 -1.92 -15.17 7.27
N VAL A 138 -2.65 -16.02 6.55
CA VAL A 138 -4.00 -16.45 6.92
C VAL A 138 -3.97 -17.97 7.05
N ARG A 139 -4.25 -18.48 8.25
CA ARG A 139 -4.00 -19.89 8.61
C ARG A 139 -2.52 -20.27 8.37
N ASN A 140 -2.26 -21.15 7.41
CA ASN A 140 -0.93 -21.65 7.06
C ASN A 140 -0.44 -21.14 5.69
N GLN A 141 -1.17 -20.21 5.06
CA GLN A 141 -0.80 -19.63 3.77
C GLN A 141 -0.31 -18.21 3.97
N THR A 142 0.78 -17.85 3.29
CA THR A 142 1.36 -16.51 3.34
C THR A 142 1.34 -15.88 1.96
N PHE A 143 0.80 -14.68 1.89
CA PHE A 143 0.66 -13.86 0.70
C PHE A 143 1.60 -12.66 0.81
N GLN A 144 2.36 -12.38 -0.25
CA GLN A 144 3.25 -11.22 -0.26
C GLN A 144 2.73 -10.16 -1.22
N PHE A 145 2.77 -8.91 -0.78
CA PHE A 145 2.31 -7.77 -1.54
C PHE A 145 3.41 -6.71 -1.63
N SER A 146 3.59 -6.14 -2.83
CA SER A 146 4.50 -5.01 -3.05
C SER A 146 3.74 -3.76 -3.47
N PRO A 147 4.22 -2.56 -3.11
CA PRO A 147 3.66 -1.31 -3.59
C PRO A 147 3.58 -1.29 -5.11
N LYS A 148 2.42 -0.89 -5.65
CA LYS A 148 2.27 -0.63 -7.07
C LYS A 148 3.15 0.56 -7.42
N THR A 149 4.21 0.31 -8.18
CA THR A 149 4.95 1.40 -8.81
C THR A 149 4.02 2.03 -9.83
N ILE A 150 3.74 3.33 -9.68
CA ILE A 150 3.04 4.07 -10.73
C ILE A 150 3.98 4.03 -11.94
N SER A 151 3.68 3.20 -12.94
CA SER A 151 4.44 3.25 -14.19
C SER A 151 4.26 4.65 -14.76
N LYS A 152 5.36 5.25 -15.24
CA LYS A 152 5.38 6.59 -15.84
C LYS A 152 4.49 6.69 -17.09
N ASP A 153 3.93 5.59 -17.58
CA ASP A 153 3.20 5.53 -18.85
C ASP A 153 1.84 6.24 -18.83
N ARG A 154 1.19 6.39 -17.65
CA ARG A 154 -0.06 7.16 -17.58
C ARG A 154 0.10 8.68 -17.62
N ALA A 155 1.33 9.20 -17.58
CA ALA A 155 1.58 10.63 -17.75
C ALA A 155 1.52 11.09 -19.23
N LEU A 156 1.52 10.15 -20.19
CA LEU A 156 1.54 10.45 -21.63
C LEU A 156 0.17 10.29 -22.32
N GLU A 157 -0.82 9.69 -21.66
CA GLU A 157 -2.19 9.58 -22.23
C GLU A 157 -3.05 10.84 -22.02
N GLY A 158 -2.56 11.83 -21.26
CA GLY A 158 -3.21 13.13 -21.08
C GLY A 158 -2.71 14.24 -22.02
N LEU A 159 -1.88 13.92 -23.01
CA LEU A 159 -1.26 14.88 -23.95
C LEU A 159 -1.44 14.50 -25.42
N ARG A 160 -2.51 13.77 -25.76
CA ARG A 160 -2.95 13.61 -27.15
C ARG A 160 -4.30 14.25 -27.37
#